data_AF-A0A2D4LXF7-F1
#
_entry.id   AF-A0A2D4LXF7-F1
#
_cell.length_a   1.000
_cell.length_b   1.000
_cell.length_c   1.000
_cell.angle_alpha   90.00
_cell.angle_beta   90.00
_cell.angle_gamma   90.00
#
_symmetry.space_group_name_H-M   'P 1'
#
loop_
_entity.id
_entity.type
_entity.pdbx_description
1 polymer ?
#
loop_
_entity_poly.entity_id
_entity_poly.type
_entity_poly.pdbx_seq_one_letter_code
_entity_poly.pdbx_strand_id
1 'polypeptide(L)'
;MISKMLKMQMLEDEDDLAYAETEKKARTDSTSDGRPSWMRTLHTTASNWLHLIPQTLNHLKRTVDNIKDPLFRFFEREVKMGAKLLQDVRQDLADVVQVCEGKKKQTNYLRMLINELVKGILPHSWSHYTVPAGMTVIQWVSDFSERIKQLQNISQAAASGGAKELKNIHVCLGGLFVPEAYITATRQYVAQANSWSLEELCLEVNVTTTQNAVLDACSFGVTGLKLQGATCNNNKLSLSNAISTVLPITQLRWIKQTNADKKSNVVTLPVYLNFTRADLIFTVDFEIATKEDPRSFYERGVAVLCTE
;
A
#
# COMPACT_ATOMS: atom_id res chain seq x y z
N MET A 1 -11.11 7.35 15.56
CA MET A 1 -11.74 8.53 16.19
C MET A 1 -11.21 9.86 15.64
N ILE A 2 -9.90 10.00 15.40
CA ILE A 2 -9.28 11.25 14.89
C ILE A 2 -9.82 11.67 13.50
N SER A 3 -10.00 10.73 12.57
CA SER A 3 -10.58 11.03 11.24
C SER A 3 -12.04 11.53 11.32
N LYS A 4 -12.81 11.11 12.32
CA LYS A 4 -14.17 11.62 12.55
C LYS A 4 -14.15 13.02 13.16
N MET A 5 -13.22 13.31 14.08
CA MET A 5 -13.03 14.67 14.60
C MET A 5 -12.59 15.65 13.51
N LEU A 6 -11.64 15.26 12.66
CA LEU A 6 -11.19 16.10 11.54
C LEU A 6 -12.32 16.42 10.56
N LYS A 7 -13.20 15.45 10.26
CA LYS A 7 -14.38 15.71 9.40
C LYS A 7 -15.40 16.64 10.03
N MET A 8 -15.58 16.56 11.35
CA MET A 8 -16.55 17.39 12.07
C MET A 8 -16.09 18.84 12.15
N GLN A 9 -14.78 19.05 12.36
CA GLN A 9 -14.16 20.37 12.35
C GLN A 9 -14.23 21.04 10.97
N MET A 10 -14.13 20.25 9.88
CA MET A 10 -14.26 20.79 8.53
C MET A 10 -15.66 21.28 8.16
N LEU A 11 -16.72 20.73 8.78
CA LEU A 11 -18.10 21.14 8.52
C LEU A 11 -18.46 22.43 9.27
N GLU A 12 -17.93 22.61 10.48
CA GLU A 12 -18.09 23.86 11.24
C GLU A 12 -17.41 25.05 10.54
N ASP A 13 -16.27 24.80 9.88
CA ASP A 13 -15.51 25.83 9.15
C ASP A 13 -16.15 26.24 7.80
N GLU A 14 -17.05 25.42 7.22
CA GLU A 14 -17.74 25.73 5.96
C GLU A 14 -18.87 26.76 6.16
N ASP A 15 -19.54 26.74 7.33
CA ASP A 15 -20.55 27.72 7.72
C ASP A 15 -19.92 29.10 8.03
N ASP A 16 -18.72 29.14 8.62
CA ASP A 16 -18.01 30.40 8.93
C ASP A 16 -17.52 31.14 7.67
N LEU A 17 -17.29 30.43 6.56
CA LEU A 17 -16.89 31.02 5.28
C LEU A 17 -18.04 31.80 4.60
N ALA A 18 -19.30 31.51 4.91
CA ALA A 18 -20.46 32.17 4.31
C ALA A 18 -20.76 33.56 4.91
N TYR A 19 -20.22 33.89 6.09
CA TYR A 19 -20.58 35.11 6.84
C TYR A 19 -19.46 36.17 6.91
N ALA A 20 -18.27 35.90 6.37
CA ALA A 20 -17.10 36.77 6.51
C ALA A 20 -17.13 38.09 5.69
N GLU A 21 -18.11 38.31 4.80
CA GLU A 21 -18.13 39.48 3.92
C GLU A 21 -18.67 40.78 4.54
N THR A 22 -19.21 40.79 5.77
CA THR A 22 -19.99 41.96 6.25
C THR A 22 -19.54 42.69 7.51
N GLU A 23 -18.41 42.39 8.17
CA GLU A 23 -18.04 43.14 9.38
C GLU A 23 -16.62 43.73 9.36
N LYS A 24 -16.53 44.96 8.83
CA LYS A 24 -15.46 45.90 9.18
C LYS A 24 -15.84 46.67 10.45
N LYS A 25 -15.31 46.28 11.62
CA LYS A 25 -14.81 47.17 12.69
C LYS A 25 -14.44 46.41 13.96
N ALA A 26 -13.17 46.48 14.34
CA ALA A 26 -12.65 46.87 15.67
C ALA A 26 -11.31 46.17 15.93
N ARG A 27 -10.26 46.97 16.13
CA ARG A 27 -8.96 46.50 16.62
C ARG A 27 -9.08 46.23 18.13
N THR A 28 -8.66 45.04 18.53
CA THR A 28 -8.22 44.74 19.91
C THR A 28 -6.88 44.01 19.84
N ASP A 29 -5.88 44.61 20.48
CA ASP A 29 -4.56 44.02 20.70
C ASP A 29 -4.66 42.87 21.72
N SER A 30 -4.33 41.66 21.29
CA SER A 30 -3.74 40.60 22.12
C SER A 30 -3.28 39.48 21.19
N THR A 31 -1.95 39.25 21.15
CA THR A 31 -1.26 37.97 20.80
C THR A 31 -1.97 36.98 19.86
N SER A 32 -2.69 37.45 18.85
CA SER A 32 -3.46 36.61 17.95
C SER A 32 -2.59 36.39 16.74
N ASP A 33 -2.30 35.12 16.51
CA ASP A 33 -1.70 34.66 15.28
C ASP A 33 -2.53 35.19 14.09
N GLY A 34 -2.04 36.25 13.43
CA GLY A 34 -2.74 36.97 12.37
C GLY A 34 -2.91 36.19 11.07
N ARG A 35 -2.59 34.90 11.09
CA ARG A 35 -2.75 33.97 9.97
C ARG A 35 -4.22 33.54 9.82
N PRO A 36 -4.73 33.43 8.58
CA PRO A 36 -6.06 32.88 8.31
C PRO A 36 -6.25 31.48 8.94
N SER A 37 -7.49 31.10 9.28
CA SER A 37 -7.80 29.78 9.88
C SER A 37 -7.28 28.63 9.02
N TRP A 38 -7.55 28.63 7.71
CA TRP A 38 -7.09 27.60 6.77
C TRP A 38 -5.56 27.43 6.81
N MET A 39 -4.80 28.51 7.01
CA MET A 39 -3.34 28.47 7.04
C MET A 39 -2.83 27.86 8.35
N ARG A 40 -3.51 28.10 9.48
CA ARG A 40 -3.22 27.47 10.78
C ARG A 40 -3.54 25.97 10.75
N THR A 41 -4.68 25.60 10.16
CA THR A 41 -5.08 24.19 9.99
C THR A 41 -4.11 23.46 9.06
N LEU A 42 -3.72 24.07 7.93
CA LEU A 42 -2.76 23.50 7.00
C LEU A 42 -1.38 23.33 7.63
N HIS A 43 -0.88 24.33 8.36
CA HIS A 43 0.40 24.25 9.08
C HIS A 43 0.40 23.07 10.05
N THR A 44 -0.64 22.96 10.87
CA THR A 44 -0.79 21.88 11.85
C THR A 44 -0.85 20.52 11.16
N THR A 45 -1.66 20.40 10.11
CA THR A 45 -1.84 19.17 9.34
C THR A 45 -0.56 18.73 8.63
N ALA A 46 0.11 19.64 7.93
CA ALA A 46 1.36 19.37 7.24
C ALA A 46 2.48 18.98 8.22
N SER A 47 2.56 19.64 9.37
CA SER A 47 3.51 19.29 10.44
C SER A 47 3.24 17.89 10.98
N ASN A 48 1.98 17.56 11.26
CA ASN A 48 1.58 16.23 11.71
C ASN A 48 1.90 15.14 10.68
N TRP A 49 1.64 15.40 9.39
CA TRP A 49 2.01 14.48 8.32
C TRP A 49 3.53 14.29 8.22
N LEU A 50 4.31 15.36 8.37
CA LEU A 50 5.78 15.29 8.36
C LEU A 50 6.35 14.46 9.53
N HIS A 51 5.64 14.44 10.67
CA HIS A 51 5.93 13.57 11.81
C HIS A 51 5.46 12.12 11.60
N LEU A 52 4.34 11.92 10.91
CA LEU A 52 3.77 10.60 10.64
C LEU A 52 4.57 9.81 9.60
N ILE A 53 5.02 10.47 8.53
CA ILE A 53 5.84 9.84 7.48
C ILE A 53 7.27 9.64 7.99
N PRO A 54 7.90 8.48 7.73
CA PRO A 54 9.27 8.24 8.17
C PRO A 54 10.25 9.31 7.68
N GLN A 55 11.32 9.56 8.43
CA GLN A 55 12.27 10.63 8.10
C GLN A 55 13.23 10.24 6.98
N THR A 56 13.66 8.98 6.96
CA THR A 56 14.66 8.47 6.04
C THR A 56 14.29 7.06 5.58
N LEU A 57 14.69 6.72 4.37
CA LEU A 57 14.64 5.35 3.86
C LEU A 57 16.03 4.99 3.36
N ASN A 58 16.67 4.04 4.03
CA ASN A 58 18.00 3.59 3.65
C ASN A 58 17.93 2.81 2.33
N HIS A 59 18.91 3.02 1.46
CA HIS A 59 19.03 2.26 0.23
C HIS A 59 19.63 0.88 0.49
N LEU A 60 19.22 -0.11 -0.32
CA LEU A 60 19.88 -1.41 -0.35
C LEU A 60 21.30 -1.25 -0.90
N LYS A 61 22.27 -1.90 -0.24
CA LYS A 61 23.67 -1.89 -0.70
C LYS A 61 23.87 -2.94 -1.78
N ARG A 62 24.10 -2.48 -3.00
CA ARG A 62 24.41 -3.34 -4.16
C ARG A 62 25.79 -3.97 -4.03
N THR A 63 25.88 -5.27 -4.35
CA THR A 63 27.12 -6.04 -4.51
C THR A 63 27.06 -6.84 -5.80
N VAL A 64 28.20 -7.41 -6.21
CA VAL A 64 28.31 -8.23 -7.44
C VAL A 64 27.47 -9.52 -7.33
N ASP A 65 27.26 -10.02 -6.12
CA ASP A 65 26.53 -11.26 -5.89
C ASP A 65 25.03 -11.03 -5.73
N ASN A 66 24.62 -10.01 -4.97
CA ASN A 66 23.19 -9.78 -4.74
C ASN A 66 22.46 -9.22 -5.97
N ILE A 67 23.15 -8.54 -6.90
CA ILE A 67 22.53 -8.04 -8.11
C ILE A 67 22.08 -9.15 -9.06
N LYS A 68 22.61 -10.36 -8.90
CA LYS A 68 22.17 -11.55 -9.66
C LYS A 68 20.84 -12.10 -9.14
N ASP A 69 20.44 -11.75 -7.92
CA ASP A 69 19.19 -12.18 -7.31
C ASP A 69 18.02 -11.32 -7.85
N PRO A 70 17.02 -11.92 -8.52
CA PRO A 70 15.84 -11.20 -9.02
C PRO A 70 15.04 -10.50 -7.91
N LEU A 71 14.95 -11.10 -6.73
CA LEU A 71 14.22 -10.55 -5.61
C LEU A 71 14.93 -9.33 -5.03
N PHE A 72 16.27 -9.38 -4.93
CA PHE A 72 17.07 -8.23 -4.54
C PHE A 72 16.90 -7.06 -5.52
N ARG A 73 17.02 -7.31 -6.84
CA ARG A 73 16.83 -6.28 -7.88
C ARG A 73 15.46 -5.62 -7.80
N PHE A 74 14.42 -6.42 -7.55
CA PHE A 74 13.06 -5.92 -7.37
C PHE A 74 12.99 -4.97 -6.16
N PHE A 75 13.40 -5.42 -4.98
CA PHE A 75 13.33 -4.60 -3.77
C PHE A 75 14.25 -3.38 -3.82
N GLU A 76 15.42 -3.47 -4.43
CA GLU A 76 16.30 -2.32 -4.65
C GLU A 76 15.58 -1.23 -5.46
N ARG A 77 14.85 -1.62 -6.51
CA ARG A 77 14.06 -0.69 -7.32
C ARG A 77 12.90 -0.09 -6.52
N GLU A 78 12.15 -0.89 -5.78
CA GLU A 78 11.04 -0.43 -4.93
C GLU A 78 11.53 0.58 -3.88
N VAL A 79 12.63 0.27 -3.18
CA VAL A 79 13.24 1.16 -2.18
C VAL A 79 13.74 2.45 -2.81
N LYS A 80 14.32 2.39 -4.02
CA LYS A 80 14.75 3.59 -4.74
C LYS A 80 13.56 4.49 -5.11
N MET A 81 12.46 3.90 -5.59
CA MET A 81 11.23 4.65 -5.90
C MET A 81 10.65 5.30 -4.64
N GLY A 82 10.53 4.53 -3.55
CA GLY A 82 10.04 5.03 -2.27
C GLY A 82 10.90 6.12 -1.67
N ALA A 83 12.23 6.01 -1.77
CA ALA A 83 13.15 6.99 -1.21
C ALA A 83 13.06 8.33 -1.95
N LYS A 84 12.97 8.29 -3.29
CA LYS A 84 12.79 9.49 -4.10
C LYS A 84 11.46 10.18 -3.75
N LEU A 85 10.35 9.43 -3.78
CA LEU A 85 9.03 9.99 -3.47
C LEU A 85 8.96 10.52 -2.03
N LEU A 86 9.58 9.82 -1.07
CA LEU A 86 9.65 10.28 0.31
C LEU A 86 10.39 11.60 0.43
N GLN A 87 11.53 11.74 -0.25
CA GLN A 87 12.30 12.98 -0.26
C GLN A 87 11.47 14.14 -0.83
N ASP A 88 10.81 13.92 -1.97
CA ASP A 88 9.99 14.94 -2.64
C ASP A 88 8.81 15.38 -1.74
N VAL A 89 8.04 14.42 -1.19
CA VAL A 89 6.90 14.70 -0.30
C VAL A 89 7.35 15.41 0.99
N ARG A 90 8.46 14.98 1.59
CA ARG A 90 8.97 15.64 2.81
C ARG A 90 9.44 17.06 2.53
N GLN A 91 10.10 17.30 1.40
CA GLN A 91 10.54 18.62 0.99
C GLN A 91 9.35 19.54 0.77
N ASP A 92 8.33 19.05 0.07
CA ASP A 92 7.08 19.76 -0.20
C ASP A 92 6.36 20.15 1.10
N LEU A 93 6.19 19.20 2.03
CA LEU A 93 5.57 19.47 3.33
C LEU A 93 6.40 20.46 4.17
N ALA A 94 7.73 20.33 4.18
CA ALA A 94 8.61 21.27 4.88
C ALA A 94 8.53 22.69 4.30
N ASP A 95 8.39 22.80 2.98
CA ASP A 95 8.21 24.08 2.30
C ASP A 95 6.85 24.70 2.59
N VAL A 96 5.78 23.89 2.60
CA VAL A 96 4.43 24.33 3.00
C VAL A 96 4.44 24.86 4.45
N VAL A 97 5.08 24.13 5.38
CA VAL A 97 5.25 24.58 6.77
C VAL A 97 5.98 25.93 6.84
N GLN A 98 7.10 26.08 6.14
CA GLN A 98 7.85 27.35 6.11
C GLN A 98 7.06 28.51 5.48
N VAL A 99 6.22 28.23 4.49
CA VAL A 99 5.30 29.21 3.91
C VAL A 99 4.27 29.65 4.95
N CYS A 100 3.64 28.71 5.63
CA CYS A 100 2.67 29.01 6.69
C CYS A 100 3.30 29.77 7.87
N GLU A 101 4.61 29.63 8.10
CA GLU A 101 5.35 30.39 9.12
C GLU A 101 5.85 31.76 8.63
N GLY A 102 5.61 32.11 7.36
CA GLY A 102 6.11 33.35 6.75
C GLY A 102 7.62 33.35 6.50
N LYS A 103 8.30 32.22 6.67
CA LYS A 103 9.76 32.07 6.48
C LYS A 103 10.14 31.83 5.03
N LYS A 104 9.19 31.39 4.19
CA LYS A 104 9.39 31.13 2.77
C LYS A 104 8.30 31.79 1.93
N LYS A 105 8.70 32.41 0.81
CA LYS A 105 7.75 32.98 -0.15
C LYS A 105 7.09 31.88 -0.96
N GLN A 106 5.80 32.05 -1.28
CA GLN A 106 5.05 31.13 -2.12
C GLN A 106 5.54 31.20 -3.57
N THR A 107 5.98 30.07 -4.10
CA THR A 107 6.18 29.86 -5.54
C THR A 107 4.87 29.45 -6.19
N ASN A 108 4.82 29.42 -7.53
CA ASN A 108 3.64 28.92 -8.25
C ASN A 108 3.34 27.46 -7.92
N TYR A 109 4.38 26.64 -7.80
CA TYR A 109 4.27 25.25 -7.39
C TYR A 109 3.68 25.11 -5.98
N LEU A 110 4.23 25.83 -4.99
CA LEU A 110 3.74 25.75 -3.61
C LEU A 110 2.30 26.26 -3.48
N ARG A 111 1.90 27.25 -4.28
CA ARG A 111 0.51 27.73 -4.30
C ARG A 111 -0.47 26.66 -4.79
N MET A 112 -0.11 25.94 -5.85
CA MET A 112 -0.90 24.83 -6.37
C MET A 112 -1.01 23.72 -5.31
N LEU A 113 0.14 23.32 -4.74
CA LEU A 113 0.19 22.30 -3.70
C LEU A 113 -0.68 22.66 -2.49
N ILE A 114 -0.53 23.88 -1.95
CA ILE A 114 -1.35 24.39 -0.83
C ILE A 114 -2.84 24.30 -1.15
N ASN A 115 -3.25 24.71 -2.34
CA ASN A 115 -4.65 24.68 -2.77
C ASN A 115 -5.20 23.24 -2.84
N GLU A 116 -4.43 22.27 -3.30
CA GLU A 116 -4.83 20.85 -3.31
C GLU A 116 -4.93 20.28 -1.89
N LEU A 117 -3.92 20.57 -1.04
CA LEU A 117 -3.88 20.09 0.34
C LEU A 117 -5.02 20.63 1.20
N VAL A 118 -5.34 21.93 1.07
CA VAL A 118 -6.48 22.55 1.78
C VAL A 118 -7.81 21.92 1.35
N LYS A 119 -7.95 21.51 0.08
CA LYS A 119 -9.14 20.82 -0.44
C LYS A 119 -9.18 19.34 -0.07
N GLY A 120 -8.15 18.81 0.60
CA GLY A 120 -8.04 17.39 0.92
C GLY A 120 -7.77 16.49 -0.30
N ILE A 121 -7.36 17.08 -1.42
CA ILE A 121 -7.09 16.37 -2.68
C ILE A 121 -5.61 15.95 -2.71
N LEU A 122 -5.35 14.73 -3.19
CA LEU A 122 -3.99 14.24 -3.40
C LEU A 122 -3.31 15.04 -4.52
N PRO A 123 -2.16 15.70 -4.25
CA PRO A 123 -1.41 16.41 -5.28
C PRO A 123 -0.95 15.47 -6.40
N HIS A 124 -1.09 15.92 -7.65
CA HIS A 124 -0.67 15.10 -8.81
C HIS A 124 0.82 14.74 -8.77
N SER A 125 1.67 15.64 -8.25
CA SER A 125 3.11 15.42 -8.09
C SER A 125 3.46 14.29 -7.12
N TRP A 126 2.52 13.81 -6.30
CA TRP A 126 2.76 12.70 -5.36
C TRP A 126 2.24 11.36 -5.89
N SER A 127 1.43 11.38 -6.97
CA SER A 127 0.74 10.22 -7.52
C SER A 127 1.65 9.39 -8.46
N HIS A 128 2.72 8.82 -7.91
CA HIS A 128 3.74 8.04 -8.65
C HIS A 128 3.47 6.53 -8.75
N TYR A 129 2.40 6.06 -8.12
CA TYR A 129 1.93 4.68 -8.15
C TYR A 129 0.40 4.70 -8.25
N THR A 130 -0.21 3.54 -8.52
CA THR A 130 -1.66 3.47 -8.66
C THR A 130 -2.35 3.75 -7.33
N VAL A 131 -3.20 4.78 -7.32
CA VAL A 131 -4.01 5.19 -6.17
C VAL A 131 -5.49 5.03 -6.53
N PRO A 132 -6.33 4.45 -5.65
CA PRO A 132 -7.76 4.34 -5.89
C PRO A 132 -8.41 5.71 -6.13
N ALA A 133 -9.34 5.77 -7.09
CA ALA A 133 -10.09 6.99 -7.37
C ALA A 133 -10.85 7.46 -6.12
N GLY A 134 -10.74 8.75 -5.80
CA GLY A 134 -11.39 9.34 -4.62
C GLY A 134 -10.64 9.16 -3.30
N MET A 135 -9.43 8.58 -3.29
CA MET A 135 -8.59 8.58 -2.09
C MET A 135 -8.21 10.02 -1.71
N THR A 136 -8.55 10.41 -0.49
CA THR A 136 -8.17 11.72 0.06
C THR A 136 -6.69 11.77 0.41
N VAL A 137 -6.10 12.96 0.44
CA VAL A 137 -4.68 13.11 0.83
C VAL A 137 -4.41 12.60 2.25
N ILE A 138 -5.37 12.71 3.18
CA ILE A 138 -5.22 12.18 4.55
C ILE A 138 -5.08 10.65 4.54
N GLN A 139 -5.92 9.97 3.76
CA GLN A 139 -5.84 8.51 3.60
C GLN A 139 -4.54 8.11 2.93
N TRP A 140 -4.17 8.82 1.86
CA TRP A 140 -2.94 8.57 1.12
C TRP A 140 -1.68 8.74 1.98
N VAL A 141 -1.59 9.79 2.80
CA VAL A 141 -0.41 9.99 3.67
C VAL A 141 -0.28 8.86 4.70
N SER A 142 -1.39 8.35 5.22
CA SER A 142 -1.39 7.20 6.12
C SER A 142 -0.89 5.94 5.42
N ASP A 143 -1.45 5.61 4.25
CA ASP A 143 -1.04 4.47 3.42
C ASP A 143 0.44 4.60 3.00
N PHE A 144 0.84 5.76 2.50
CA PHE A 144 2.22 6.06 2.12
C PHE A 144 3.20 5.89 3.29
N SER A 145 2.85 6.33 4.50
CA SER A 145 3.67 6.09 5.70
C SER A 145 3.88 4.60 5.96
N GLU A 146 2.83 3.78 5.83
CA GLU A 146 2.92 2.32 5.99
C GLU A 146 3.76 1.66 4.90
N ARG A 147 3.64 2.10 3.63
CA ARG A 147 4.50 1.65 2.52
C ARG A 147 5.97 1.92 2.80
N ILE A 148 6.30 3.13 3.25
CA ILE A 148 7.68 3.50 3.58
C ILE A 148 8.21 2.67 4.76
N LYS A 149 7.39 2.44 5.80
CA LYS A 149 7.78 1.56 6.93
C LYS A 149 8.06 0.12 6.48
N GLN A 150 7.24 -0.42 5.57
CA GLN A 150 7.51 -1.73 4.96
C GLN A 150 8.87 -1.73 4.23
N LEU A 151 9.16 -0.70 3.43
CA LEU A 151 10.44 -0.57 2.73
C LEU A 151 11.63 -0.40 3.69
N GLN A 152 11.45 0.29 4.82
CA GLN A 152 12.46 0.38 5.87
C GLN A 152 12.77 -0.99 6.46
N ASN A 153 11.74 -1.78 6.78
CA ASN A 153 11.89 -3.15 7.30
C ASN A 153 12.64 -4.04 6.28
N ILE A 154 12.30 -3.93 4.99
CA ILE A 154 12.98 -4.65 3.90
C ILE A 154 14.45 -4.23 3.81
N SER A 155 14.74 -2.92 3.83
CA SER A 155 16.12 -2.43 3.80
C SER A 155 16.92 -2.86 5.03
N GLN A 156 16.31 -2.90 6.21
CA GLN A 156 16.97 -3.31 7.45
C GLN A 156 17.29 -4.80 7.41
N ALA A 157 16.34 -5.64 7.00
CA ALA A 157 16.56 -7.08 6.85
C ALA A 157 17.71 -7.39 5.87
N ALA A 158 17.74 -6.70 4.71
CA ALA A 158 18.82 -6.83 3.74
C ALA A 158 20.18 -6.37 4.29
N ALA A 159 20.21 -5.36 5.15
CA ALA A 159 21.44 -4.87 5.76
C ALA A 159 21.98 -5.81 6.85
N SER A 160 21.11 -6.45 7.62
CA SER A 160 21.48 -7.33 8.74
C SER A 160 21.87 -8.74 8.31
N GLY A 161 21.11 -9.36 7.41
CA GLY A 161 21.34 -10.76 6.99
C GLY A 161 21.61 -10.94 5.49
N GLY A 162 21.80 -9.85 4.75
CA GLY A 162 22.08 -9.88 3.33
C GLY A 162 20.86 -10.20 2.47
N ALA A 163 21.08 -10.40 1.17
CA ALA A 163 20.01 -10.63 0.20
C ALA A 163 19.17 -11.88 0.48
N LYS A 164 19.74 -12.90 1.13
CA LYS A 164 19.02 -14.14 1.45
C LYS A 164 17.86 -13.93 2.42
N GLU A 165 17.96 -12.95 3.33
CA GLU A 165 16.87 -12.65 4.26
C GLU A 165 15.65 -12.04 3.59
N LEU A 166 15.80 -11.42 2.40
CA LEU A 166 14.68 -10.83 1.66
C LEU A 166 13.57 -11.84 1.35
N LYS A 167 13.93 -13.12 1.19
CA LYS A 167 13.00 -14.21 0.93
C LYS A 167 12.12 -14.55 2.15
N ASN A 168 12.64 -14.35 3.37
CA ASN A 168 11.94 -14.70 4.62
C ASN A 168 10.97 -13.60 5.09
N ILE A 169 10.93 -12.46 4.41
CA ILE A 169 10.09 -11.32 4.79
C ILE A 169 8.66 -11.59 4.36
N HIS A 170 7.73 -11.38 5.28
CA HIS A 170 6.30 -11.34 4.98
C HIS A 170 5.95 -9.97 4.40
N VAL A 171 5.56 -9.94 3.12
CA VAL A 171 5.33 -8.70 2.38
C VAL A 171 3.84 -8.40 2.31
N CYS A 172 3.43 -7.17 2.66
CA CYS A 172 2.10 -6.69 2.29
C CYS A 172 2.12 -6.33 0.81
N LEU A 173 1.45 -7.15 -0.02
CA LEU A 173 1.47 -6.99 -1.48
C LEU A 173 0.88 -5.65 -1.90
N GLY A 174 -0.20 -5.22 -1.24
CA GLY A 174 -0.83 -3.92 -1.47
C GLY A 174 0.06 -2.72 -1.10
N GLY A 175 1.07 -2.93 -0.25
CA GLY A 175 2.03 -1.91 0.17
C GLY A 175 3.21 -1.71 -0.78
N LEU A 176 3.35 -2.55 -1.82
CA LEU A 176 4.34 -2.36 -2.88
C LEU A 176 3.85 -1.35 -3.91
N PHE A 177 4.77 -0.63 -4.56
CA PHE A 177 4.43 0.29 -5.64
C PHE A 177 4.12 -0.46 -6.94
N VAL A 178 4.81 -1.57 -7.20
CA VAL A 178 4.59 -2.42 -8.39
C VAL A 178 4.41 -3.90 -7.98
N PRO A 179 3.21 -4.29 -7.48
CA PRO A 179 2.99 -5.63 -6.94
C PRO A 179 3.12 -6.78 -7.95
N GLU A 180 2.74 -6.58 -9.21
CA GLU A 180 2.89 -7.62 -10.25
C GLU A 180 4.36 -7.98 -10.49
N ALA A 181 5.25 -7.00 -10.39
CA ALA A 181 6.68 -7.23 -10.53
C ALA A 181 7.27 -8.04 -9.36
N TYR A 182 6.66 -7.99 -8.17
CA TYR A 182 7.03 -8.88 -7.06
C TYR A 182 6.72 -10.33 -7.38
N ILE A 183 5.51 -10.61 -7.90
CA ILE A 183 5.11 -11.96 -8.32
C ILE A 183 6.08 -12.48 -9.40
N THR A 184 6.42 -11.65 -10.39
CA THR A 184 7.41 -12.01 -11.41
C THR A 184 8.80 -12.28 -10.82
N ALA A 185 9.25 -11.45 -9.87
CA ALA A 185 10.56 -11.63 -9.22
C ALA A 185 10.62 -12.92 -8.39
N THR A 186 9.54 -13.26 -7.66
CA THR A 186 9.47 -14.52 -6.91
C THR A 186 9.47 -15.74 -7.84
N ARG A 187 8.77 -15.67 -8.99
CA ARG A 187 8.83 -16.72 -10.03
C ARG A 187 10.26 -16.92 -10.54
N GLN A 188 10.93 -15.82 -10.89
CA GLN A 188 12.32 -15.85 -11.35
C GLN A 188 13.28 -16.41 -10.29
N TYR A 189 13.06 -16.03 -9.02
CA TYR A 189 13.85 -16.54 -7.90
C TYR A 189 13.78 -18.06 -7.82
N VAL A 190 12.57 -18.63 -7.86
CA VAL A 190 12.37 -20.09 -7.77
C VAL A 190 12.90 -20.81 -9.00
N ALA A 191 12.67 -20.26 -10.20
CA ALA A 191 13.22 -20.81 -11.44
C ALA A 191 14.75 -20.88 -11.40
N GLN A 192 15.41 -19.82 -10.94
CA GLN A 192 16.87 -19.79 -10.80
C GLN A 192 17.37 -20.75 -9.73
N ALA A 193 16.71 -20.82 -8.56
CA ALA A 193 17.11 -21.68 -7.46
C ALA A 193 17.02 -23.18 -7.82
N ASN A 194 16.04 -23.57 -8.65
CA ASN A 194 15.81 -24.96 -9.02
C ASN A 194 16.24 -25.33 -10.45
N SER A 195 16.76 -24.36 -11.22
CA SER A 195 17.05 -24.52 -12.65
C SER A 195 15.84 -25.01 -13.46
N TRP A 196 14.65 -24.45 -13.17
CA TRP A 196 13.40 -24.75 -13.86
C TRP A 196 13.08 -23.71 -14.94
N SER A 197 12.33 -24.11 -15.97
CA SER A 197 11.78 -23.15 -16.93
C SER A 197 10.68 -22.32 -16.28
N LEU A 198 10.61 -21.02 -16.59
CA LEU A 198 9.56 -20.12 -16.08
C LEU A 198 8.16 -20.57 -16.50
N GLU A 199 8.04 -21.18 -17.69
CA GLU A 199 6.77 -21.65 -18.27
C GLU A 199 6.23 -22.88 -17.55
N GLU A 200 7.10 -23.67 -16.92
CA GLU A 200 6.70 -24.85 -16.17
C GLU A 200 6.20 -24.52 -14.75
N LEU A 201 6.23 -23.25 -14.33
CA LEU A 201 5.89 -22.85 -12.96
C LEU A 201 4.44 -22.40 -12.82
N CYS A 202 3.68 -23.13 -12.01
CA CYS A 202 2.36 -22.75 -11.54
C CYS A 202 2.41 -22.20 -10.11
N LEU A 203 1.49 -21.28 -9.83
CA LEU A 203 1.35 -20.69 -8.51
C LEU A 203 0.31 -21.48 -7.72
N GLU A 204 0.72 -22.06 -6.59
CA GLU A 204 -0.16 -22.62 -5.59
C GLU A 204 -0.26 -21.64 -4.41
N VAL A 205 -1.46 -21.51 -3.85
CA VAL A 205 -1.69 -20.64 -2.69
C VAL A 205 -2.19 -21.46 -1.51
N ASN A 206 -1.55 -21.21 -0.37
CA ASN A 206 -1.89 -21.82 0.90
C ASN A 206 -2.16 -20.74 1.95
N VAL A 207 -3.40 -20.67 2.45
CA VAL A 207 -3.77 -19.73 3.52
C VAL A 207 -3.62 -20.41 4.87
N THR A 208 -2.83 -19.79 5.75
CA THR A 208 -2.56 -20.28 7.10
C THR A 208 -2.87 -19.22 8.14
N THR A 209 -3.38 -19.67 9.29
CA THR A 209 -3.58 -18.84 10.48
C THR A 209 -2.35 -18.84 11.39
N THR A 210 -1.41 -19.75 11.16
CA THR A 210 -0.20 -19.89 11.98
C THR A 210 0.85 -18.86 11.55
N GLN A 211 1.18 -17.94 12.46
CA GLN A 211 2.15 -16.87 12.21
C GLN A 211 3.58 -17.37 11.90
N ASN A 212 3.92 -18.58 12.35
CA ASN A 212 5.24 -19.22 12.16
C ASN A 212 5.23 -20.31 11.07
N ALA A 213 4.38 -20.20 10.05
CA ALA A 213 4.40 -21.16 8.96
C ALA A 213 5.78 -21.18 8.28
N VAL A 214 6.40 -22.36 8.22
CA VAL A 214 7.76 -22.52 7.68
C VAL A 214 7.75 -22.27 6.18
N LEU A 215 8.38 -21.19 5.74
CA LEU A 215 8.62 -20.89 4.33
C LEU A 215 9.80 -21.72 3.79
N ASP A 216 9.51 -22.94 3.37
CA ASP A 216 9.62 -23.23 1.94
C ASP A 216 10.69 -22.53 1.08
N ALA A 217 11.70 -23.22 0.52
CA ALA A 217 12.60 -22.63 -0.49
C ALA A 217 11.86 -22.04 -1.71
N CYS A 218 10.69 -22.55 -2.06
CA CYS A 218 9.87 -22.13 -3.19
C CYS A 218 8.65 -21.28 -2.78
N SER A 219 8.58 -20.88 -1.51
CA SER A 219 7.41 -20.23 -0.92
C SER A 219 7.71 -18.83 -0.39
N PHE A 220 6.75 -17.93 -0.54
CA PHE A 220 6.83 -16.54 -0.10
C PHE A 220 5.60 -16.16 0.72
N GLY A 221 5.82 -15.49 1.85
CA GLY A 221 4.76 -15.03 2.73
C GLY A 221 4.19 -13.69 2.28
N VAL A 222 2.89 -13.64 2.04
CA VAL A 222 2.14 -12.41 1.74
C VAL A 222 1.10 -12.15 2.82
N THR A 223 0.99 -10.88 3.22
CA THR A 223 0.04 -10.41 4.24
C THR A 223 -0.87 -9.32 3.68
N GLY A 224 -1.94 -9.00 4.42
CA GLY A 224 -2.83 -7.89 4.08
C GLY A 224 -3.88 -8.19 3.00
N LEU A 225 -3.89 -9.41 2.45
CA LEU A 225 -4.88 -9.81 1.46
C LEU A 225 -6.27 -9.93 2.09
N LYS A 226 -7.30 -9.56 1.32
CA LYS A 226 -8.69 -9.66 1.72
C LYS A 226 -9.50 -10.40 0.67
N LEU A 227 -10.46 -11.21 1.09
CA LEU A 227 -11.33 -11.99 0.24
C LEU A 227 -12.75 -11.39 0.28
N GLN A 228 -13.31 -11.06 -0.87
CA GLN A 228 -14.68 -10.54 -0.97
C GLN A 228 -15.68 -11.64 -1.36
N GLY A 229 -16.78 -11.75 -0.64
CA GLY A 229 -17.87 -12.69 -0.92
C GLY A 229 -17.61 -14.15 -0.50
N ALA A 230 -16.49 -14.41 0.17
CA ALA A 230 -16.13 -15.73 0.68
C ALA A 230 -15.27 -15.63 1.96
N THR A 231 -15.15 -16.75 2.67
CA THR A 231 -14.23 -16.96 3.79
C THR A 231 -13.30 -18.12 3.48
N CYS A 232 -12.10 -18.12 4.06
CA CYS A 232 -11.13 -19.21 3.91
C CYS A 232 -10.87 -19.89 5.26
N ASN A 233 -11.22 -21.17 5.36
CA ASN A 233 -10.96 -22.00 6.54
C ASN A 233 -10.19 -23.25 6.12
N ASN A 234 -9.05 -23.53 6.77
CA ASN A 234 -8.18 -24.68 6.47
C ASN A 234 -7.85 -24.83 4.97
N ASN A 235 -7.47 -23.71 4.34
CA ASN A 235 -7.19 -23.61 2.90
C ASN A 235 -8.35 -23.97 1.97
N LYS A 236 -9.59 -23.92 2.47
CA LYS A 236 -10.81 -24.15 1.67
C LYS A 236 -11.72 -22.95 1.72
N LEU A 237 -12.22 -22.56 0.55
CA LEU A 237 -13.16 -21.45 0.43
C LEU A 237 -14.59 -21.90 0.64
N SER A 238 -15.33 -21.08 1.39
CA SER A 238 -16.77 -21.17 1.56
C SER A 238 -17.39 -19.82 1.25
N LEU A 239 -18.56 -19.81 0.61
CA LEU A 239 -19.28 -18.57 0.36
C LEU A 239 -19.72 -17.94 1.68
N SER A 240 -19.71 -16.61 1.72
CA SER A 240 -20.09 -15.85 2.91
C SER A 240 -20.94 -14.65 2.52
N ASN A 241 -21.80 -14.23 3.46
CA ASN A 241 -22.55 -12.98 3.35
C ASN A 241 -21.74 -11.77 3.88
N ALA A 242 -20.56 -12.00 4.46
CA ALA A 242 -19.64 -10.94 4.81
C ALA A 242 -19.08 -10.26 3.55
N ILE A 243 -19.04 -8.93 3.55
CA ILE A 243 -18.55 -8.14 2.41
C ILE A 243 -17.09 -8.45 2.11
N SER A 244 -16.26 -8.54 3.15
CA SER A 244 -14.81 -8.72 3.07
C SER A 244 -14.32 -9.52 4.28
N THR A 245 -13.40 -10.44 4.07
CA THR A 245 -12.71 -11.20 5.13
C THR A 245 -11.20 -11.14 4.95
N VAL A 246 -10.46 -11.00 6.05
CA VAL A 246 -9.00 -10.91 6.00
C VAL A 246 -8.38 -12.30 5.87
N LEU A 247 -7.44 -12.45 4.94
CA LEU A 247 -6.58 -13.62 4.84
C LEU A 247 -5.32 -13.36 5.68
N PRO A 248 -5.10 -14.06 6.81
CA PRO A 248 -4.06 -13.70 7.77
C PRO A 248 -2.64 -13.77 7.16
N ILE A 249 -2.23 -14.95 6.73
CA ILE A 249 -0.98 -15.18 6.01
C ILE A 249 -1.30 -16.05 4.81
N THR A 250 -0.93 -15.55 3.64
CA THR A 250 -1.09 -16.25 2.37
C THR A 250 0.29 -16.62 1.85
N GLN A 251 0.57 -17.91 1.78
CA GLN A 251 1.81 -18.44 1.25
C GLN A 251 1.66 -18.67 -0.25
N LEU A 252 2.47 -17.96 -1.03
CA LEU A 252 2.60 -18.11 -2.47
C LEU A 252 3.71 -19.11 -2.76
N ARG A 253 3.37 -20.29 -3.29
CA ARG A 253 4.31 -21.36 -3.58
C ARG A 253 4.40 -21.57 -5.09
N TRP A 254 5.61 -21.56 -5.64
CA TRP A 254 5.84 -21.95 -7.02
C TRP A 254 6.12 -23.45 -7.11
N ILE A 255 5.33 -24.15 -7.92
CA ILE A 255 5.48 -25.59 -8.17
C ILE A 255 5.69 -25.85 -9.65
N LYS A 256 6.47 -26.90 -9.98
CA LYS A 256 6.59 -27.38 -11.35
C LYS A 256 5.28 -28.07 -11.74
N GLN A 257 4.68 -27.64 -12.83
CA GLN A 257 3.45 -28.22 -13.36
C GLN A 257 3.74 -29.67 -13.77
N THR A 258 3.14 -30.62 -13.06
CA THR A 258 3.09 -32.01 -13.49
C THR A 258 1.65 -32.32 -13.89
N ASN A 259 1.46 -33.09 -14.97
CA ASN A 259 0.13 -33.41 -15.50
C ASN A 259 -0.74 -34.23 -14.53
N ALA A 260 -0.20 -34.66 -13.38
CA ALA A 260 -0.85 -35.57 -12.44
C ALA A 260 -1.61 -34.86 -11.30
N ASP A 261 -1.41 -33.56 -11.06
CA ASP A 261 -1.86 -32.88 -9.83
C ASP A 261 -3.06 -31.91 -10.03
N LYS A 262 -3.92 -32.14 -11.04
CA LYS A 262 -5.14 -31.33 -11.16
C LYS A 262 -6.11 -31.68 -10.03
N LYS A 263 -6.09 -30.88 -8.96
CA LYS A 263 -7.05 -30.97 -7.86
C LYS A 263 -8.47 -30.87 -8.42
N SER A 264 -9.28 -31.89 -8.19
CA SER A 264 -10.72 -31.82 -8.42
C SER A 264 -11.31 -30.83 -7.41
N ASN A 265 -12.17 -29.90 -7.85
CA ASN A 265 -12.88 -28.93 -7.00
C ASN A 265 -12.09 -27.65 -6.62
N VAL A 266 -11.51 -26.98 -7.62
CA VAL A 266 -10.85 -25.68 -7.47
C VAL A 266 -11.62 -24.56 -8.17
N VAL A 267 -11.49 -23.34 -7.64
CA VAL A 267 -11.99 -22.10 -8.25
C VAL A 267 -10.81 -21.17 -8.53
N THR A 268 -10.76 -20.58 -9.72
CA THR A 268 -9.75 -19.60 -10.10
C THR A 268 -10.27 -18.20 -9.79
N LEU A 269 -9.64 -17.51 -8.86
CA LEU A 269 -10.04 -16.17 -8.44
C LEU A 269 -9.07 -15.10 -8.96
N PRO A 270 -9.58 -13.93 -9.37
CA PRO A 270 -8.75 -12.78 -9.67
C PRO A 270 -8.25 -12.11 -8.38
N VAL A 271 -6.98 -11.71 -8.39
CA VAL A 271 -6.38 -10.86 -7.35
C VAL A 271 -6.23 -9.45 -7.89
N TYR A 272 -7.03 -8.52 -7.39
CA TYR A 272 -6.98 -7.11 -7.77
C TYR A 272 -6.12 -6.29 -6.80
N LEU A 273 -5.60 -5.17 -7.30
CA LEU A 273 -4.86 -4.21 -6.47
C LEU A 273 -5.73 -3.67 -5.34
N ASN A 274 -6.94 -3.20 -5.67
CA ASN A 274 -7.83 -2.52 -4.75
C ASN A 274 -9.31 -2.74 -5.10
N PHE A 275 -10.21 -2.19 -4.28
CA PHE A 275 -11.66 -2.36 -4.39
C PHE A 275 -12.27 -1.91 -5.72
N THR A 276 -11.58 -1.08 -6.52
CA THR A 276 -12.06 -0.67 -7.85
C THR A 276 -12.08 -1.83 -8.85
N ARG A 277 -11.32 -2.90 -8.58
CA ARG A 277 -11.15 -4.06 -9.46
C ARG A 277 -10.68 -3.69 -10.89
N ALA A 278 -10.04 -2.53 -11.04
CA ALA A 278 -9.52 -2.06 -12.33
C ALA A 278 -8.20 -2.76 -12.71
N ASP A 279 -7.31 -2.95 -11.74
CA ASP A 279 -5.99 -3.53 -11.96
C ASP A 279 -5.92 -4.97 -11.46
N LEU A 280 -5.93 -5.92 -12.39
CA LEU A 280 -5.69 -7.34 -12.13
C LEU A 280 -4.19 -7.59 -11.97
N ILE A 281 -3.77 -8.13 -10.82
CA ILE A 281 -2.35 -8.44 -10.55
C ILE A 281 -2.01 -9.86 -11.02
N PHE A 282 -2.80 -10.85 -10.62
CA PHE A 282 -2.64 -12.26 -11.02
C PHE A 282 -3.92 -13.05 -10.73
N THR A 283 -3.95 -14.31 -11.17
CA THR A 283 -5.01 -15.27 -10.84
C THR A 283 -4.47 -16.37 -9.94
N VAL A 284 -5.32 -16.87 -9.05
CA VAL A 284 -4.97 -17.90 -8.07
C VAL A 284 -6.04 -18.96 -8.00
N ASP A 285 -5.62 -20.22 -7.90
CA ASP A 285 -6.52 -21.34 -7.68
C ASP A 285 -6.68 -21.62 -6.18
N PHE A 286 -7.92 -21.75 -5.73
CA PHE A 286 -8.27 -22.15 -4.37
C PHE A 286 -9.12 -23.41 -4.38
N GLU A 287 -8.93 -24.26 -3.39
CA GLU A 287 -9.84 -25.39 -3.14
C GLU A 287 -11.15 -24.87 -2.54
N ILE A 288 -12.28 -25.40 -3.00
CA ILE A 288 -13.59 -25.06 -2.42
C ILE A 288 -14.06 -26.14 -1.45
N ALA A 289 -14.86 -25.74 -0.45
CA ALA A 289 -15.49 -26.67 0.46
C ALA A 289 -16.43 -27.63 -0.32
N THR A 290 -16.46 -28.91 0.08
CA THR A 290 -17.11 -30.01 -0.66
C THR A 290 -18.63 -29.90 -0.84
N LYS A 291 -19.26 -28.84 -0.33
CA LYS A 291 -20.71 -28.61 -0.42
C LYS A 291 -21.13 -27.53 -1.42
N GLU A 292 -20.18 -26.80 -1.99
CA GLU A 292 -20.44 -25.63 -2.84
C GLU A 292 -20.13 -25.94 -4.31
N ASP A 293 -20.94 -25.42 -5.24
CA ASP A 293 -20.67 -25.50 -6.70
C ASP A 293 -19.68 -24.39 -7.10
N PRO A 294 -18.59 -24.70 -7.83
CA PRO A 294 -17.67 -23.66 -8.34
C PRO A 294 -18.38 -22.52 -9.09
N ARG A 295 -19.50 -22.80 -9.78
CA ARG A 295 -20.25 -21.77 -10.55
C ARG A 295 -20.81 -20.67 -9.64
N SER A 296 -21.26 -21.02 -8.45
CA SER A 296 -21.79 -20.07 -7.46
C SER A 296 -20.74 -19.03 -7.05
N PHE A 297 -19.44 -19.38 -7.04
CA PHE A 297 -18.36 -18.44 -6.76
C PHE A 297 -18.19 -17.41 -7.88
N TYR A 298 -18.30 -17.85 -9.13
CA TYR A 298 -18.23 -16.96 -10.29
C TYR A 298 -19.43 -16.02 -10.36
N GLU A 299 -20.64 -16.51 -10.11
CA GLU A 299 -21.87 -15.70 -10.09
C GLU A 299 -21.84 -14.65 -8.97
N ARG A 300 -21.27 -14.98 -7.80
CA ARG A 300 -21.08 -14.02 -6.70
C ARG A 300 -19.93 -13.04 -6.93
N GLY A 301 -19.13 -13.21 -7.99
CA GLY A 301 -18.00 -12.33 -8.28
C GLY A 301 -16.96 -12.30 -7.17
N VAL A 302 -16.65 -13.46 -6.58
CA VAL A 302 -15.64 -13.59 -5.52
C VAL A 302 -14.27 -13.16 -6.05
N ALA A 303 -13.53 -12.38 -5.27
CA ALA A 303 -12.21 -11.87 -5.65
C ALA A 303 -11.33 -11.61 -4.43
N VAL A 304 -10.02 -11.56 -4.66
CA VAL A 304 -9.03 -11.16 -3.64
C VAL A 304 -8.58 -9.72 -3.89
N LEU A 305 -8.44 -8.92 -2.84
CA LEU A 305 -7.95 -7.54 -2.88
C LEU A 305 -6.66 -7.42 -2.09
N CYS A 306 -5.71 -6.62 -2.59
CA CYS A 306 -4.43 -6.36 -1.92
C CYS A 306 -4.49 -5.16 -0.96
N THR A 307 -5.24 -4.13 -1.33
CA THR A 307 -5.45 -2.90 -0.56
C THR A 307 -6.95 -2.57 -0.53
N GLU A 308 -7.46 -2.09 0.60
CA GLU A 308 -8.83 -1.58 0.75
C GLU A 308 -8.81 -0.23 1.45
#